data_AF-A0AA89C377-F1
#
_entry.id   AF-A0AA89C377-F1
#
_cell.length_a   1.000
_cell.length_b   1.000
_cell.length_c   1.000
_cell.angle_alpha   90.00
_cell.angle_beta   90.00
_cell.angle_gamma   90.00
#
_symmetry.space_group_name_H-M   'P 1'
#
loop_
_entity.id
_entity.type
_entity.pdbx_description
1 polymer ?
#
loop_
_entity_poly.entity_id
_entity_poly.type
_entity_poly.pdbx_seq_one_letter_code
_entity_poly.pdbx_strand_id
1 'polypeptide(L)'
;MTDFLKDHGSNPWVLFYLKVDFFVAGCKALGLVCKLITTPLWNLIEKKNIHIFDMNDYYLKLTTFLEDAANNVDNFMSGNLLPFGDDTNIKRDKIYEELVCASEHDADTSTILHVVLPAIAKLTKAHFKDHLPGGIYENPDTQKRKETMSVAKHNKFSESVFAYLDSLMRHKPHIKTLSAEAYIMFAMNRTSKWLEEKDDETVRTELKDAYKNVEATRKKFKERKEKIVRRKREILQEKLRKAELDRQKKEEESLKQTNDILYWGLWQTEIKWMLF
;
A
#
# COMPACT_ATOMS: atom_id res chain seq x y z
N MET A 1 -25.55 -4.39 -20.26
CA MET A 1 -24.95 -4.57 -18.91
C MET A 1 -25.91 -5.18 -17.87
N THR A 2 -27.18 -4.75 -17.82
CA THR A 2 -28.21 -5.24 -16.90
C THR A 2 -28.59 -6.72 -17.07
N ASP A 3 -28.67 -7.22 -18.31
CA ASP A 3 -28.99 -8.63 -18.57
C ASP A 3 -27.82 -9.58 -18.24
N PHE A 4 -26.58 -9.13 -18.47
CA PHE A 4 -25.37 -9.87 -18.08
C PHE A 4 -25.29 -10.13 -16.56
N LEU A 5 -25.73 -9.17 -15.75
CA LEU A 5 -25.67 -9.24 -14.29
C LEU A 5 -26.81 -10.09 -13.67
N LYS A 6 -27.94 -10.24 -14.37
CA LYS A 6 -29.04 -11.14 -13.98
C LYS A 6 -28.63 -12.61 -14.09
N ASP A 7 -27.89 -12.96 -15.14
CA ASP A 7 -27.42 -14.35 -15.38
C ASP A 7 -26.34 -14.81 -14.40
N HIS A 8 -25.62 -13.89 -13.74
CA HIS A 8 -24.49 -14.19 -12.87
C HIS A 8 -24.79 -14.06 -11.36
N GLY A 9 -26.07 -14.05 -10.97
CA GLY A 9 -26.47 -14.12 -9.55
C GLY A 9 -26.12 -12.86 -8.74
N SER A 10 -26.29 -11.68 -9.33
CA SER A 10 -25.98 -10.41 -8.65
C SER A 10 -26.94 -10.10 -7.51
N ASN A 11 -26.42 -9.44 -6.47
CA ASN A 11 -27.19 -8.97 -5.30
C ASN A 11 -28.38 -8.08 -5.74
N PRO A 12 -29.61 -8.31 -5.24
CA PRO A 12 -30.80 -7.55 -5.64
C PRO A 12 -30.68 -6.02 -5.48
N TRP A 13 -29.86 -5.55 -4.53
CA TRP A 13 -29.60 -4.11 -4.36
C TRP A 13 -28.80 -3.51 -5.52
N VAL A 14 -27.88 -4.27 -6.10
CA VAL A 14 -27.09 -3.83 -7.27
C VAL A 14 -28.01 -3.65 -8.48
N LEU A 15 -28.95 -4.58 -8.69
CA LEU A 15 -29.95 -4.49 -9.75
C LEU A 15 -30.91 -3.30 -9.56
N PHE A 16 -31.17 -2.89 -8.32
CA PHE A 16 -31.97 -1.70 -8.02
C PHE A 16 -31.23 -0.41 -8.37
N TYR A 17 -29.95 -0.28 -8.01
CA TYR A 17 -29.14 0.90 -8.33
C TYR A 17 -28.85 1.03 -9.83
N LEU A 18 -28.74 -0.08 -10.57
CA LEU A 18 -28.56 -0.08 -12.02
C LEU A 18 -29.77 0.41 -12.82
N LYS A 19 -30.88 0.77 -12.15
CA LYS A 19 -32.01 1.48 -12.77
C LYS A 19 -31.77 2.98 -12.90
N VAL A 20 -30.70 3.51 -12.29
CA VAL A 20 -30.32 4.92 -12.40
C VAL A 20 -29.24 5.03 -13.47
N ASP A 21 -29.54 5.74 -14.55
CA ASP A 21 -28.68 5.88 -15.73
C ASP A 21 -27.27 6.38 -15.37
N PHE A 22 -27.18 7.30 -14.41
CA PHE A 22 -25.90 7.82 -13.92
C PHE A 22 -25.01 6.74 -13.27
N PHE A 23 -25.59 5.74 -12.59
CA PHE A 23 -24.80 4.65 -12.02
C PHE A 23 -24.31 3.68 -13.10
N VAL A 24 -25.09 3.48 -14.16
CA VAL A 24 -24.66 2.70 -15.33
C VAL A 24 -23.50 3.41 -16.04
N ALA A 25 -23.60 4.73 -16.22
CA ALA A 25 -22.53 5.57 -16.75
C ALA A 25 -21.25 5.50 -15.89
N GLY A 26 -21.40 5.50 -14.57
CA GLY A 26 -20.30 5.34 -13.61
C GLY A 26 -19.66 3.95 -13.66
N CYS A 27 -20.45 2.89 -13.81
CA CYS A 27 -19.92 1.54 -14.04
C CYS A 27 -19.11 1.44 -15.33
N LYS A 28 -19.57 2.09 -16.41
CA LYS A 28 -18.81 2.17 -17.68
C LYS A 28 -17.49 2.92 -17.49
N ALA A 29 -17.51 4.10 -16.86
CA ALA A 29 -16.31 4.88 -16.54
C ALA A 29 -15.30 4.06 -15.71
N LEU A 30 -15.77 3.40 -14.66
CA LEU A 30 -14.94 2.55 -13.80
C LEU A 30 -14.39 1.34 -14.55
N GLY A 31 -15.19 0.71 -15.41
CA GLY A 31 -14.77 -0.39 -16.26
C GLY A 31 -13.64 0.00 -17.21
N LEU A 32 -13.76 1.17 -17.85
CA LEU A 32 -12.71 1.75 -18.71
C LEU A 32 -11.42 2.01 -17.92
N VAL A 33 -11.50 2.67 -16.75
CA VAL A 33 -10.35 2.86 -15.85
C VAL A 33 -9.74 1.51 -15.45
N CYS A 34 -10.57 0.52 -15.14
CA CYS A 34 -10.08 -0.79 -14.73
C CYS A 34 -9.29 -1.47 -15.85
N LYS A 35 -9.84 -1.49 -17.06
CA LYS A 35 -9.26 -2.17 -18.23
C LYS A 35 -8.08 -1.44 -18.86
N LEU A 36 -8.13 -0.11 -18.92
CA LEU A 36 -7.11 0.69 -19.59
C LEU A 36 -5.97 1.12 -18.66
N ILE A 37 -6.22 1.30 -17.36
CA ILE A 37 -5.24 1.87 -16.42
C ILE A 37 -4.79 0.80 -15.42
N THR A 38 -5.71 0.30 -14.58
CA THR A 38 -5.31 -0.52 -13.41
C THR A 38 -4.83 -1.91 -13.80
N THR A 39 -5.51 -2.58 -14.74
CA THR A 39 -5.17 -3.95 -15.15
C THR A 39 -3.82 -4.00 -15.85
N PRO A 40 -3.51 -3.12 -16.83
CA PRO A 40 -2.19 -3.10 -17.45
C PRO A 40 -1.06 -2.78 -16.45
N LEU A 41 -1.30 -1.86 -15.51
CA LEU A 41 -0.35 -1.55 -14.45
C LEU A 41 -0.07 -2.77 -13.55
N TRP A 42 -1.12 -3.45 -13.09
CA TRP A 42 -0.99 -4.66 -12.28
C TRP A 42 -0.26 -5.79 -13.02
N ASN A 43 -0.57 -5.98 -14.30
CA ASN A 43 0.12 -6.96 -15.13
C ASN A 43 1.62 -6.67 -15.21
N LEU A 44 2.04 -5.40 -15.34
CA LEU A 44 3.45 -5.01 -15.31
C LEU A 44 4.12 -5.24 -13.95
N ILE A 45 3.42 -4.90 -12.86
CA ILE A 45 3.92 -5.10 -11.50
C ILE A 45 4.12 -6.59 -11.22
N GLU A 46 3.24 -7.47 -11.71
CA GLU A 46 3.35 -8.92 -11.51
C GLU A 46 4.40 -9.60 -12.42
N LYS A 47 4.89 -8.95 -13.49
CA LYS A 47 5.96 -9.51 -14.34
C LYS A 47 7.25 -9.72 -13.53
N LYS A 48 7.74 -10.96 -13.44
CA LYS A 48 8.94 -11.30 -12.66
C LYS A 48 10.23 -10.68 -13.17
N ASN A 49 10.30 -10.34 -14.46
CA ASN A 49 11.53 -9.90 -15.12
C ASN A 49 11.79 -8.39 -15.01
N ILE A 50 10.89 -7.62 -14.39
CA ILE A 50 11.00 -6.17 -14.27
C ILE A 50 11.44 -5.83 -12.84
N HIS A 51 12.57 -5.15 -12.69
CA HIS A 51 13.06 -4.69 -11.39
C HIS A 51 12.22 -3.52 -10.85
N ILE A 52 12.23 -3.27 -9.54
CA ILE A 52 11.45 -2.18 -8.94
C ILE A 52 11.82 -0.80 -9.50
N PHE A 53 13.09 -0.57 -9.79
CA PHE A 53 13.54 0.70 -10.39
C PHE A 53 13.24 0.81 -11.89
N ASP A 54 13.11 -0.31 -12.60
CA ASP A 54 12.68 -0.28 -14.00
C ASP A 54 11.21 0.21 -14.10
N MET A 55 10.45 0.18 -12.99
CA MET A 55 9.11 0.75 -12.91
C MET A 55 9.07 2.27 -12.99
N ASN A 56 10.18 2.99 -12.73
CA ASN A 56 10.22 4.46 -12.76
C ASN A 56 9.74 4.99 -14.12
N ASP A 57 10.24 4.40 -15.21
CA ASP A 57 9.86 4.77 -16.57
C ASP A 57 8.38 4.51 -16.84
N TYR A 58 7.84 3.40 -16.31
CA TYR A 58 6.42 3.07 -16.44
C TYR A 58 5.54 4.01 -15.61
N TYR A 59 5.96 4.40 -14.40
CA TYR A 59 5.22 5.37 -13.59
C TYR A 59 5.19 6.73 -14.27
N LEU A 60 6.30 7.17 -14.85
CA LEU A 60 6.35 8.41 -15.63
C LEU A 60 5.39 8.34 -16.83
N LYS A 61 5.49 7.29 -17.66
CA LYS A 61 4.58 7.05 -18.80
C LYS A 61 3.11 7.07 -18.37
N LEU A 62 2.77 6.41 -17.25
CA LEU A 62 1.43 6.38 -16.71
C LEU A 62 0.95 7.78 -16.28
N THR A 63 1.80 8.55 -15.59
CA THR A 63 1.42 9.90 -15.15
C THR A 63 1.19 10.83 -16.33
N THR A 64 2.05 10.80 -17.35
CA THR A 64 1.87 11.60 -18.56
C THR A 64 0.61 11.18 -19.31
N PHE A 65 0.40 9.86 -19.47
CA PHE A 65 -0.81 9.32 -20.09
C PHE A 65 -2.09 9.78 -19.39
N LEU A 66 -2.13 9.78 -18.05
CA LEU A 66 -3.31 10.19 -17.29
C LEU A 66 -3.62 11.68 -17.48
N GLU A 67 -2.61 12.53 -17.67
CA GLU A 67 -2.80 13.94 -17.99
C GLU A 67 -3.32 14.13 -19.41
N ASP A 68 -2.76 13.40 -20.38
CA ASP A 68 -3.21 13.44 -21.77
C ASP A 68 -4.65 12.90 -21.92
N ALA A 69 -4.98 11.83 -21.20
CA ALA A 69 -6.32 11.25 -21.15
C ALA A 69 -7.33 12.17 -20.45
N ALA A 70 -6.90 12.90 -19.41
CA ALA A 70 -7.74 13.90 -18.75
C ALA A 70 -8.08 15.08 -19.68
N ASN A 71 -7.16 15.44 -20.58
CA ASN A 71 -7.37 16.48 -21.59
C ASN A 71 -8.18 15.98 -22.80
N ASN A 72 -8.14 14.67 -23.11
CA ASN A 72 -8.79 14.08 -24.29
C ASN A 72 -9.63 12.84 -23.90
N VAL A 73 -10.72 13.06 -23.17
CA VAL A 73 -11.57 11.98 -22.65
C VAL A 73 -12.21 11.14 -23.76
N ASP A 74 -12.59 11.74 -24.87
CA ASP A 74 -13.21 11.01 -26.00
C ASP A 74 -12.26 9.97 -26.62
N ASN A 75 -10.97 10.32 -26.73
CA ASN A 75 -9.92 9.40 -27.19
C ASN A 75 -9.64 8.28 -26.18
N PHE A 76 -9.83 8.56 -24.88
CA PHE A 76 -9.75 7.55 -23.84
C PHE A 76 -10.95 6.59 -23.89
N MET A 77 -12.17 7.11 -24.08
CA MET A 77 -13.40 6.31 -24.19
C MET A 77 -13.40 5.39 -25.41
N SER A 78 -12.84 5.85 -26.53
CA SER A 78 -12.67 5.03 -27.74
C SER A 78 -11.60 3.95 -27.61
N GLY A 79 -10.86 3.89 -26.48
CA GLY A 79 -9.86 2.85 -26.22
C GLY A 79 -8.60 2.93 -27.10
N ASN A 80 -8.43 4.04 -27.83
CA ASN A 80 -7.29 4.27 -28.72
C ASN A 80 -6.02 4.66 -27.95
N LEU A 81 -6.18 5.20 -26.74
CA LEU A 81 -5.07 5.58 -25.88
C LEU A 81 -4.61 4.37 -25.03
N LEU A 82 -3.31 4.06 -25.12
CA LEU A 82 -2.68 2.97 -24.38
C LEU A 82 -1.58 3.54 -23.45
N PRO A 83 -1.59 3.27 -22.13
CA PRO A 83 -0.65 3.89 -21.19
C PRO A 83 0.81 3.47 -21.37
N PHE A 84 1.08 2.30 -21.95
CA PHE A 84 2.43 1.77 -22.11
C PHE A 84 2.76 1.40 -23.57
N GLY A 85 2.00 1.93 -24.54
CA GLY A 85 2.15 1.57 -25.96
C GLY A 85 2.00 0.06 -26.18
N ASP A 86 2.90 -0.54 -26.96
CA ASP A 86 2.90 -1.98 -27.30
C ASP A 86 3.06 -2.92 -26.08
N ASP A 87 3.61 -2.41 -24.97
CA ASP A 87 3.74 -3.18 -23.72
C ASP A 87 2.42 -3.29 -22.93
N THR A 88 1.38 -2.57 -23.38
CA THR A 88 0.07 -2.56 -22.73
C THR A 88 -0.67 -3.86 -23.04
N ASN A 89 -0.55 -4.85 -22.16
CA ASN A 89 -1.28 -6.11 -22.31
C ASN A 89 -2.76 -5.92 -21.90
N ILE A 90 -3.60 -5.52 -22.86
CA ILE A 90 -5.05 -5.49 -22.73
C ILE A 90 -5.64 -6.73 -23.37
N LYS A 91 -6.32 -7.53 -22.56
CA LYS A 91 -7.19 -8.59 -23.08
C LYS A 91 -8.43 -7.95 -23.67
N ARG A 92 -8.51 -7.89 -25.01
CA ARG A 92 -9.70 -7.49 -25.78
C ARG A 92 -10.76 -8.60 -25.68
N ASP A 93 -11.42 -8.67 -24.55
CA ASP A 93 -12.55 -9.56 -24.30
C ASP A 93 -13.88 -8.85 -24.62
N LYS A 94 -14.98 -9.62 -24.65
CA LYS A 94 -16.34 -9.09 -24.87
C LYS A 94 -16.67 -7.89 -23.98
N ILE A 95 -16.10 -7.85 -22.76
CA ILE A 95 -16.29 -6.73 -21.82
C ILE A 95 -15.60 -5.46 -22.33
N TYR A 96 -14.38 -5.57 -22.85
CA TYR A 96 -13.67 -4.43 -23.44
C TYR A 96 -14.43 -3.87 -24.65
N GLU A 97 -14.92 -4.74 -25.52
CA GLU A 97 -15.70 -4.35 -26.70
C GLU A 97 -16.99 -3.60 -26.31
N GLU A 98 -17.70 -4.11 -25.31
CA GLU A 98 -18.91 -3.47 -24.76
C GLU A 98 -18.62 -2.11 -24.11
N LEU A 99 -17.45 -1.95 -23.47
CA LEU A 99 -17.05 -0.70 -22.81
C LEU A 99 -16.66 0.40 -23.80
N VAL A 100 -16.10 0.03 -24.96
CA VAL A 100 -15.67 0.98 -26.00
C VAL A 100 -16.80 1.30 -26.99
N CYS A 101 -17.80 0.42 -27.09
CA CYS A 101 -18.97 0.66 -27.94
C CYS A 101 -19.73 1.91 -27.50
N ALA A 102 -20.29 2.64 -28.47
CA ALA A 102 -21.11 3.81 -28.21
C ALA A 102 -22.34 3.41 -27.39
N SER A 103 -22.66 4.20 -26.36
CA SER A 103 -23.81 3.96 -25.49
C SER A 103 -24.60 5.23 -25.23
N GLU A 104 -25.87 5.09 -24.89
CA GLU A 104 -26.76 6.20 -24.54
C GLU A 104 -26.25 7.00 -23.31
N HIS A 105 -25.38 6.39 -22.51
CA HIS A 105 -24.82 6.97 -21.29
C HIS A 105 -23.46 7.65 -21.48
N ASP A 106 -22.97 7.80 -22.72
CA ASP A 106 -21.61 8.29 -22.99
C ASP A 106 -21.38 9.74 -22.52
N ALA A 107 -22.40 10.59 -22.58
CA ALA A 107 -22.32 11.96 -22.10
C ALA A 107 -22.07 12.03 -20.57
N ASP A 108 -22.78 11.20 -19.81
CA ASP A 108 -22.60 11.09 -18.37
C ASP A 108 -21.26 10.40 -18.03
N THR A 109 -20.88 9.36 -18.78
CA THR A 109 -19.58 8.69 -18.62
C THR A 109 -18.42 9.66 -18.86
N SER A 110 -18.51 10.50 -19.90
CA SER A 110 -17.51 11.53 -20.20
C SER A 110 -17.40 12.55 -19.06
N THR A 111 -18.55 13.03 -18.55
CA THR A 111 -18.59 13.95 -17.40
C THR A 111 -17.92 13.34 -16.16
N ILE A 112 -18.17 12.07 -15.87
CA ILE A 112 -17.54 11.35 -14.76
C ILE A 112 -16.03 11.23 -14.97
N LEU A 113 -15.58 10.85 -16.18
CA LEU A 113 -14.17 10.70 -16.51
C LEU A 113 -13.39 12.02 -16.44
N HIS A 114 -14.02 13.14 -16.81
CA HIS A 114 -13.43 14.47 -16.65
C HIS A 114 -13.12 14.84 -15.19
N VAL A 115 -13.83 14.25 -14.22
CA VAL A 115 -13.53 14.44 -12.79
C VAL A 115 -12.55 13.39 -12.28
N VAL A 116 -12.75 12.13 -12.69
CA VAL A 116 -12.00 10.97 -12.16
C VAL A 116 -10.57 10.92 -12.69
N LEU A 117 -10.33 11.17 -13.99
CA LEU A 117 -8.98 11.07 -14.58
C LEU A 117 -7.99 12.09 -13.98
N PRO A 118 -8.32 13.38 -13.83
CA PRO A 118 -7.43 14.33 -13.13
C PRO A 118 -7.17 13.94 -11.67
N ALA A 119 -8.19 13.42 -10.98
CA ALA A 119 -8.04 12.97 -9.60
C ALA A 119 -7.07 11.78 -9.50
N ILE A 120 -7.18 10.81 -10.41
CA ILE A 120 -6.24 9.68 -10.52
C ILE A 120 -4.85 10.19 -10.88
N ALA A 121 -4.71 11.12 -11.82
CA ALA A 121 -3.41 11.70 -12.20
C ALA A 121 -2.72 12.33 -10.99
N LYS A 122 -3.45 13.16 -10.22
CA LYS A 122 -2.96 13.81 -9.01
C LYS A 122 -2.54 12.79 -7.94
N LEU A 123 -3.37 11.77 -7.70
CA LEU A 123 -3.06 10.71 -6.75
C LEU A 123 -1.81 9.93 -7.16
N THR A 124 -1.70 9.59 -8.44
CA THR A 124 -0.60 8.81 -9.01
C THR A 124 0.72 9.57 -8.87
N LYS A 125 0.72 10.88 -9.16
CA LYS A 125 1.88 11.76 -8.96
C LYS A 125 2.30 11.86 -7.50
N ALA A 126 1.35 11.96 -6.58
CA ALA A 126 1.64 12.00 -5.15
C ALA A 126 2.21 10.67 -4.64
N HIS A 127 1.67 9.54 -5.11
CA HIS A 127 2.07 8.20 -4.67
C HIS A 127 3.44 7.80 -5.23
N PHE A 128 3.74 8.15 -6.49
CA PHE A 128 5.01 7.84 -7.13
C PHE A 128 6.03 8.98 -7.06
N LYS A 129 5.81 9.99 -6.20
CA LYS A 129 6.68 11.16 -6.07
C LYS A 129 8.17 10.80 -5.96
N ASP A 130 8.50 9.75 -5.21
CA ASP A 130 9.90 9.35 -5.01
C ASP A 130 10.52 8.62 -6.21
N HIS A 131 9.69 8.11 -7.13
CA HIS A 131 10.09 7.40 -8.34
C HIS A 131 10.03 8.26 -9.61
N LEU A 132 9.32 9.39 -9.56
CA LEU A 132 9.21 10.36 -10.64
C LEU A 132 10.43 11.29 -10.71
N PRO A 133 10.57 12.10 -11.79
CA PRO A 133 11.68 13.04 -11.92
C PRO A 133 11.80 13.99 -10.72
N GLY A 134 13.01 14.09 -10.16
CA GLY A 134 13.31 14.81 -8.92
C GLY A 134 13.08 14.00 -7.62
N GLY A 135 12.68 12.73 -7.75
CA GLY A 135 12.51 11.78 -6.65
C GLY A 135 13.81 11.12 -6.20
N ILE A 136 13.80 10.54 -5.00
CA ILE A 136 14.98 9.89 -4.38
C ILE A 136 15.43 8.64 -5.17
N TYR A 137 14.52 8.01 -5.90
CA TYR A 137 14.72 6.75 -6.59
C TYR A 137 14.81 6.87 -8.11
N GLU A 138 14.75 8.08 -8.69
CA GLU A 138 14.84 8.31 -10.14
C GLU A 138 16.11 7.68 -10.73
N ASN A 139 17.26 7.96 -10.11
CA ASN A 139 18.58 7.45 -10.52
C ASN A 139 19.18 6.58 -9.41
N PRO A 140 18.80 5.30 -9.32
CA PRO A 140 19.30 4.42 -8.28
C PRO A 140 20.78 4.11 -8.50
N ASP A 141 21.56 4.19 -7.44
CA ASP A 141 22.93 3.70 -7.45
C ASP A 141 22.97 2.18 -7.72
N THR A 142 24.01 1.74 -8.44
CA THR A 142 24.26 0.33 -8.77
C THR A 142 24.31 -0.56 -7.53
N GLN A 143 24.77 -0.04 -6.39
CA GLN A 143 24.75 -0.75 -5.11
C GLN A 143 23.32 -0.97 -4.60
N LYS A 144 22.48 0.06 -4.60
CA LYS A 144 21.06 -0.04 -4.18
C LYS A 144 20.29 -1.02 -5.07
N ARG A 145 20.60 -1.09 -6.36
CA ARG A 145 19.99 -2.07 -7.28
C ARG A 145 20.32 -3.51 -6.87
N LYS A 146 21.57 -3.78 -6.47
CA LYS A 146 21.97 -5.12 -5.95
C LYS A 146 21.24 -5.46 -4.65
N GLU A 147 21.17 -4.51 -3.72
CA GLU A 147 20.51 -4.71 -2.43
C GLU A 147 19.00 -4.98 -2.58
N THR A 148 18.36 -4.38 -3.59
CA THR A 148 16.91 -4.47 -3.83
C THR A 148 16.48 -5.57 -4.79
N MET A 149 17.41 -6.39 -5.31
CA MET A 149 17.08 -7.47 -6.25
C MET A 149 16.02 -8.46 -5.75
N SER A 150 15.96 -8.69 -4.44
CA SER A 150 15.03 -9.63 -3.81
C SER A 150 13.70 -9.00 -3.40
N VAL A 151 13.56 -7.68 -3.52
CA VAL A 151 12.39 -6.94 -3.06
C VAL A 151 11.24 -7.11 -4.06
N ALA A 152 10.10 -7.59 -3.57
CA ALA A 152 8.89 -7.65 -4.36
C ALA A 152 8.33 -6.22 -4.60
N LYS A 153 7.81 -5.98 -5.80
CA LYS A 153 7.19 -4.70 -6.18
C LYS A 153 5.83 -4.44 -5.51
N HIS A 154 5.20 -5.50 -5.00
CA HIS A 154 3.89 -5.44 -4.35
C HIS A 154 3.90 -6.13 -2.99
N ASN A 155 2.98 -5.73 -2.12
CA ASN A 155 2.80 -6.26 -0.77
C ASN A 155 1.83 -7.48 -0.69
N LYS A 156 1.35 -8.01 -1.82
CA LYS A 156 0.38 -9.13 -1.90
C LYS A 156 0.73 -10.32 -1.00
N PHE A 157 2.01 -10.71 -0.97
CA PHE A 157 2.46 -11.83 -0.14
C PHE A 157 2.34 -11.51 1.36
N SER A 158 2.80 -10.33 1.79
CA SER A 158 2.66 -9.91 3.19
C SER A 158 1.19 -9.78 3.60
N GLU A 159 0.33 -9.21 2.75
CA GLU A 159 -1.11 -9.11 3.04
C GLU A 159 -1.76 -10.49 3.15
N SER A 160 -1.40 -11.43 2.27
CA SER A 160 -1.89 -12.81 2.34
C SER A 160 -1.48 -13.50 3.65
N VAL A 161 -0.25 -13.27 4.11
CA VAL A 161 0.25 -13.77 5.40
C VAL A 161 -0.55 -13.18 6.56
N PHE A 162 -0.82 -11.87 6.54
CA PHE A 162 -1.65 -11.23 7.58
C PHE A 162 -3.09 -11.73 7.57
N ALA A 163 -3.72 -11.85 6.40
CA ALA A 163 -5.06 -12.40 6.28
C ALA A 163 -5.15 -13.83 6.83
N TYR A 164 -4.15 -14.66 6.56
CA TYR A 164 -4.08 -16.01 7.09
C TYR A 164 -3.88 -16.02 8.61
N LEU A 165 -3.01 -15.14 9.14
CA LEU A 165 -2.82 -14.99 10.57
C LEU A 165 -4.11 -14.56 11.28
N ASP A 166 -4.80 -13.56 10.75
CA ASP A 166 -6.07 -13.06 11.30
C ASP A 166 -7.14 -14.15 11.32
N SER A 167 -7.28 -14.88 10.21
CA SER A 167 -8.17 -16.04 10.15
C SER A 167 -7.78 -17.09 11.19
N LEU A 168 -6.49 -17.42 11.31
CA LEU A 168 -6.00 -18.41 12.26
C LEU A 168 -6.25 -18.00 13.72
N MET A 169 -6.06 -16.72 14.07
CA MET A 169 -6.33 -16.21 15.40
C MET A 169 -7.83 -16.22 15.73
N ARG A 170 -8.70 -15.96 14.75
CA ARG A 170 -10.17 -16.07 14.94
C ARG A 170 -10.61 -17.50 15.23
N HIS A 171 -10.05 -18.47 14.51
CA HIS A 171 -10.39 -19.89 14.71
C HIS A 171 -9.69 -20.50 15.94
N LYS A 172 -8.50 -20.00 16.30
CA LYS A 172 -7.68 -20.50 17.42
C LYS A 172 -7.16 -19.33 18.27
N PRO A 173 -8.00 -18.71 19.12
CA PRO A 173 -7.64 -17.50 19.86
C PRO A 173 -6.50 -17.69 20.87
N HIS A 174 -6.29 -18.92 21.36
CA HIS A 174 -5.21 -19.24 22.31
C HIS A 174 -3.95 -19.81 21.63
N ILE A 175 -3.80 -19.66 20.30
CA ILE A 175 -2.61 -20.13 19.59
C ILE A 175 -1.37 -19.35 20.04
N LYS A 176 -0.28 -20.07 20.32
CA LYS A 176 1.02 -19.46 20.62
C LYS A 176 1.60 -18.88 19.33
N THR A 177 2.27 -17.73 19.42
CA THR A 177 2.89 -17.05 18.26
C THR A 177 3.81 -17.98 17.45
N LEU A 178 4.67 -18.75 18.13
CA LEU A 178 5.57 -19.71 17.47
C LEU A 178 4.81 -20.79 16.69
N SER A 179 3.67 -21.23 17.24
CA SER A 179 2.81 -22.22 16.57
C SER A 179 2.10 -21.59 15.37
N ALA A 180 1.58 -20.36 15.50
CA ALA A 180 0.95 -19.64 14.41
C ALA A 180 1.92 -19.40 13.24
N GLU A 181 3.15 -18.98 13.55
CA GLU A 181 4.23 -18.82 12.57
C GLU A 181 4.53 -20.13 11.84
N ALA A 182 4.66 -21.23 12.57
CA ALA A 182 4.87 -22.56 11.98
C ALA A 182 3.73 -22.97 11.04
N TYR A 183 2.47 -22.74 11.43
CA TYR A 183 1.30 -23.01 10.58
C TYR A 183 1.33 -22.20 9.29
N ILE A 184 1.61 -20.90 9.38
CA ILE A 184 1.69 -20.01 8.22
C ILE A 184 2.82 -20.45 7.30
N MET A 185 4.02 -20.70 7.83
CA MET A 185 5.17 -21.14 7.03
C MET A 185 4.87 -22.47 6.33
N PHE A 186 4.29 -23.43 7.04
CA PHE A 186 3.95 -24.74 6.48
C PHE A 186 2.94 -24.61 5.32
N ALA A 187 1.91 -23.77 5.48
CA ALA A 187 0.90 -23.54 4.45
C ALA A 187 1.47 -22.76 3.25
N MET A 188 2.15 -21.64 3.50
CA MET A 188 2.63 -20.73 2.44
C MET A 188 3.79 -21.33 1.64
N ASN A 189 4.67 -22.11 2.27
CA ASN A 189 5.77 -22.79 1.59
C ASN A 189 5.32 -24.09 0.90
N ARG A 190 4.02 -24.44 0.96
CA ARG A 190 3.46 -25.68 0.41
C ARG A 190 4.20 -26.93 0.89
N THR A 191 4.61 -26.94 2.16
CA THR A 191 5.45 -27.99 2.72
C THR A 191 4.76 -29.35 2.66
N SER A 192 3.43 -29.42 2.73
CA SER A 192 2.69 -30.68 2.54
C SER A 192 2.90 -31.27 1.15
N LYS A 193 2.76 -30.47 0.08
CA LYS A 193 2.98 -30.92 -1.30
C LYS A 193 4.43 -31.34 -1.53
N TRP A 194 5.37 -30.59 -0.97
CA TRP A 194 6.79 -30.94 -1.03
C TRP A 194 7.11 -32.25 -0.32
N LEU A 195 6.42 -32.58 0.78
CA LEU A 195 6.57 -33.86 1.46
C LEU A 195 5.94 -35.00 0.66
N GLU A 196 4.79 -34.77 0.02
CA GLU A 196 4.10 -35.76 -0.83
C GLU A 196 4.92 -36.15 -2.08
N GLU A 197 5.77 -35.25 -2.58
CA GLU A 197 6.63 -35.50 -3.75
C GLU A 197 7.91 -36.31 -3.41
N LYS A 198 8.24 -36.49 -2.14
CA LYS A 198 9.45 -37.19 -1.69
C LYS A 198 9.18 -38.65 -1.34
N ASP A 199 10.25 -39.44 -1.30
CA ASP A 199 10.21 -40.81 -0.80
C ASP A 199 10.00 -40.84 0.74
N ASP A 200 9.31 -41.87 1.20
CA ASP A 200 8.92 -42.04 2.60
C ASP A 200 10.12 -42.07 3.57
N GLU A 201 11.27 -42.57 3.11
CA GLU A 201 12.47 -42.71 3.96
C GLU A 201 13.16 -41.36 4.17
N THR A 202 13.22 -40.54 3.12
CA THR A 202 13.68 -39.15 3.19
C THR A 202 12.74 -38.31 4.04
N VAL A 203 11.42 -38.45 3.87
CA VAL A 203 10.42 -37.74 4.70
C VAL A 203 10.61 -38.05 6.19
N ARG A 204 10.78 -39.34 6.54
CA ARG A 204 11.04 -39.75 7.94
C ARG A 204 12.32 -39.16 8.49
N THR A 205 13.37 -39.09 7.69
CA THR A 205 14.67 -38.53 8.09
C THR A 205 14.55 -37.04 8.37
N GLU A 206 13.94 -36.29 7.45
CA GLU A 206 13.70 -34.85 7.59
C GLU A 206 12.83 -34.52 8.81
N LEU A 207 11.77 -35.30 9.05
CA LEU A 207 10.93 -35.14 10.25
C LEU A 207 11.72 -35.42 11.53
N LYS A 208 12.53 -36.49 11.57
CA LYS A 208 13.40 -36.79 12.72
C LYS A 208 14.35 -35.64 13.01
N ASP A 209 14.95 -35.05 11.98
CA ASP A 209 15.85 -33.92 12.16
C ASP A 209 15.12 -32.64 12.58
N ALA A 210 13.91 -32.40 12.07
CA ALA A 210 13.05 -31.32 12.58
C ALA A 210 12.75 -31.51 14.07
N TYR A 211 12.41 -32.73 14.51
CA TYR A 211 12.14 -33.04 15.92
C TYR A 211 13.34 -32.80 16.83
N LYS A 212 14.55 -33.22 16.42
CA LYS A 212 15.79 -32.98 17.17
C LYS A 212 16.04 -31.49 17.40
N ASN A 213 15.68 -30.65 16.44
CA ASN A 213 15.95 -29.21 16.49
C ASN A 213 14.89 -28.38 17.23
N VAL A 214 13.79 -28.99 17.69
CA VAL A 214 12.68 -28.26 18.34
C VAL A 214 13.13 -27.50 19.58
N GLU A 215 13.94 -28.14 20.44
CA GLU A 215 14.40 -27.54 21.69
C GLU A 215 15.29 -26.31 21.43
N ALA A 216 16.25 -26.44 20.51
CA ALA A 216 17.10 -25.35 20.08
C ALA A 216 16.30 -24.17 19.50
N THR A 217 15.28 -24.46 18.67
CA THR A 217 14.40 -23.42 18.11
C THR A 217 13.58 -22.72 19.20
N ARG A 218 13.06 -23.46 20.18
CA ARG A 218 12.32 -22.87 21.32
C ARG A 218 13.22 -21.97 22.18
N LYS A 219 14.46 -22.39 22.43
CA LYS A 219 15.45 -21.59 23.17
C LYS A 219 15.76 -20.29 22.43
N LYS A 220 16.07 -20.37 21.13
CA LYS A 220 16.29 -19.19 20.27
C LYS A 220 15.08 -18.25 20.28
N PHE A 221 13.86 -18.78 20.22
CA PHE A 221 12.65 -17.97 20.28
C PHE A 221 12.52 -17.22 21.61
N LYS A 222 12.80 -17.89 22.74
CA LYS A 222 12.77 -17.26 24.07
C LYS A 222 13.80 -16.12 24.17
N GLU A 223 15.04 -16.37 23.76
CA GLU A 223 16.11 -15.37 23.76
C GLU A 223 15.75 -14.14 22.89
N ARG A 224 15.19 -14.38 21.69
CA ARG A 224 14.70 -13.30 20.81
C ARG A 224 13.59 -12.50 21.47
N LYS A 225 12.62 -13.16 22.11
CA LYS A 225 11.52 -12.49 22.81
C LYS A 225 12.04 -11.59 23.93
N GLU A 226 12.97 -12.08 24.74
CA GLU A 226 13.60 -11.30 25.82
C GLU A 226 14.36 -10.09 25.28
N LYS A 227 15.12 -10.27 24.20
CA LYS A 227 15.83 -9.16 23.53
C LYS A 227 14.88 -8.09 23.02
N ILE A 228 13.76 -8.48 22.40
CA ILE A 228 12.74 -7.54 21.90
C ILE A 228 12.10 -6.77 23.06
N VAL A 229 11.75 -7.46 24.15
CA VAL A 229 11.16 -6.81 25.34
C VAL A 229 12.13 -5.80 25.95
N ARG A 230 13.41 -6.16 26.06
CA ARG A 230 14.45 -5.26 26.57
C ARG A 230 14.58 -4.01 25.69
N ARG A 231 14.68 -4.19 24.37
CA ARG A 231 14.78 -3.07 23.41
C ARG A 231 13.56 -2.16 23.45
N LYS A 232 12.34 -2.73 23.59
CA LYS A 232 11.11 -1.94 23.76
C LYS A 232 11.15 -1.10 25.04
N ARG A 233 11.65 -1.66 26.14
CA ARG A 233 11.81 -0.93 27.41
C ARG A 233 12.82 0.21 27.29
N GLU A 234 13.96 -0.02 26.65
CA GLU A 234 14.99 1.01 26.40
C GLU A 234 14.43 2.16 25.56
N ILE A 235 13.72 1.86 24.46
CA ILE A 235 13.08 2.88 23.61
C ILE A 235 12.06 3.69 24.40
N LEU A 236 11.27 3.04 25.26
CA LEU A 236 10.27 3.72 26.08
C LEU A 236 10.93 4.65 27.11
N GLN A 237 12.00 4.19 27.77
CA GLN A 237 12.75 5.00 28.72
C GLN A 237 13.39 6.22 28.06
N GLU A 238 13.95 6.07 26.86
CA GLU A 238 14.53 7.20 26.13
C GLU A 238 13.46 8.22 25.71
N LYS A 239 12.27 7.75 25.30
CA LYS A 239 11.13 8.64 25.03
C LYS A 239 10.69 9.42 26.26
N LEU A 240 10.62 8.76 27.42
CA LEU A 240 10.28 9.41 28.70
C LEU A 240 11.33 10.44 29.09
N ARG A 241 12.62 10.09 28.99
CA ARG A 241 13.74 10.99 29.29
C ARG A 241 13.74 12.23 28.40
N LYS A 242 13.48 12.05 27.10
CA LYS A 242 13.37 13.15 26.14
C LYS A 242 12.17 14.04 26.45
N ALA A 243 11.01 13.46 26.76
CA ALA A 243 9.81 14.21 27.14
C ALA A 243 10.02 15.02 28.43
N GLU A 244 10.71 14.46 29.42
CA GLU A 244 11.05 15.15 30.66
C GLU A 244 12.02 16.33 30.40
N LEU A 245 13.05 16.12 29.57
CA LEU A 245 13.98 17.19 29.18
C LEU A 245 13.26 18.31 28.42
N ASP A 246 12.35 17.96 27.49
CA ASP A 246 11.56 18.94 26.75
C ASP A 246 10.59 19.71 27.69
N ARG A 247 10.09 19.06 28.76
CA ARG A 247 9.28 19.74 29.79
C ARG A 247 10.13 20.71 30.62
N GLN A 248 11.30 20.27 31.08
CA GLN A 248 12.22 21.12 31.85
C GLN A 248 12.67 22.34 31.05
N LYS A 249 12.99 22.17 29.76
CA LYS A 249 13.32 23.31 28.88
C LYS A 249 12.16 24.31 28.75
N LYS A 250 10.92 23.83 28.61
CA LYS A 250 9.75 24.70 28.56
C LYS A 250 9.52 25.43 29.88
N GLU A 251 9.74 24.75 31.01
CA GLU A 251 9.67 25.35 32.34
C GLU A 251 10.76 26.43 32.51
N GLU A 252 12.00 26.15 32.10
CA GLU A 252 13.10 27.13 32.10
C GLU A 252 12.82 28.33 31.18
N GLU A 253 12.30 28.10 29.97
CA GLU A 253 11.89 29.15 29.04
C GLU A 253 10.75 30.00 29.62
N SER A 254 9.76 29.38 30.25
CA SER A 254 8.65 30.08 30.91
C SER A 254 9.14 30.89 32.11
N LEU A 255 10.03 30.35 32.94
CA LEU A 255 10.63 31.06 34.07
C LEU A 255 11.48 32.24 33.59
N LYS A 256 12.23 32.07 32.51
CA LYS A 256 12.97 33.16 31.88
C LYS A 256 12.04 34.25 31.38
N GLN A 257 10.95 33.89 30.70
CA GLN A 257 9.93 34.85 30.27
C GLN A 257 9.28 35.58 31.45
N THR A 258 8.93 34.86 32.53
CA THR A 258 8.38 35.47 33.75
C THR A 258 9.39 36.41 34.42
N ASN A 259 10.66 36.02 34.51
CA ASN A 259 11.72 36.88 35.04
C ASN A 259 11.91 38.12 34.16
N ASP A 260 11.97 37.98 32.84
CA ASP A 260 12.09 39.10 31.91
C ASP A 260 10.91 40.07 32.07
N ILE A 261 9.69 39.56 32.23
CA ILE A 261 8.47 40.32 32.53
C ILE A 261 8.57 41.03 33.90
N LEU A 262 9.16 40.38 34.92
CA LEU A 262 9.30 40.95 36.25
C LEU A 262 10.38 42.05 36.30
N TYR A 263 11.49 41.87 35.60
CA TYR A 263 12.61 42.83 35.54
C TYR A 263 12.38 44.00 34.57
N TRP A 264 11.71 43.77 33.44
CA TRP A 264 11.51 44.79 32.40
C TRP A 264 10.04 45.22 32.25
N GLY A 265 9.17 44.79 33.16
CA GLY A 265 7.75 45.08 33.13
C GLY A 265 7.41 46.55 33.45
N LEU A 266 6.44 47.09 32.71
CA LEU A 266 5.92 48.46 32.79
C LEU A 266 5.27 48.83 34.15
N TRP A 267 5.16 47.90 35.08
CA TRP A 267 4.70 48.10 36.46
C TRP A 267 5.85 48.41 37.44
N GLN A 268 7.13 48.22 37.05
CA GLN A 268 8.25 48.78 37.82
C GLN A 268 8.37 50.30 37.65
N THR A 269 7.73 50.86 36.62
CA THR A 269 7.56 52.30 36.44
C THR A 269 6.41 52.83 37.29
N GLU A 270 6.47 52.63 38.61
CA GLU A 270 5.66 53.42 39.56
C GLU A 270 6.52 54.44 40.31
N ILE A 271 6.31 55.70 39.91
CA ILE A 271 6.32 56.91 40.73
C ILE A 271 7.72 57.38 41.20
N LYS A 272 8.44 58.05 40.28
CA LYS A 272 9.28 59.21 40.61
C LYS A 272 8.61 60.49 40.10
N TRP A 273 7.46 60.85 40.69
CA TRP A 273 6.80 62.15 40.47
C TRP A 273 6.66 62.99 41.75
N MET A 274 7.50 62.79 42.76
CA MET A 274 7.60 63.72 43.88
C MET A 274 9.06 63.92 44.26
N LEU A 275 9.61 65.05 43.83
CA LEU A 275 10.59 65.91 44.52
C LEU A 275 10.98 67.02 43.54
N PHE A 276 10.05 67.96 43.34
CA PHE A 276 10.34 69.37 43.06
C PHE A 276 10.01 70.15 44.33
#